data_AF-A0A2P8AVI2-F1
#
_entry.id   AF-A0A2P8AVI2-F1
#
_cell.length_a   1.000
_cell.length_b   1.000
_cell.length_c   1.000
_cell.angle_alpha   90.00
_cell.angle_beta   90.00
_cell.angle_gamma   90.00
#
_symmetry.space_group_name_H-M   'P 1'
#
loop_
_entity.id
_entity.type
_entity.pdbx_description
1 polymer ?
#
loop_
_entity_poly.entity_id
_entity_poly.type
_entity_poly.pdbx_seq_one_letter_code
_entity_poly.pdbx_strand_id
1 'polypeptide(L)'
;MSATYRALASVVMLIGFYVVALLQLAAVAALGVWLFSHTSGLVTGKLLLPLVVALGAVGVGLWKAIRTKNEPAPGLILDERAAAPRLWATVRELATAVGTRAPDEIRLVPEVNAAVGEQSRLLGLIGGRRTLYIGLPLLQAMRIDQLRSVLAHELGHYSGQHTRLGGVAYRGRLAIEETVERISPRNPVGWVFKGYSKLYLMVDNAASRRQELEADRSSVALAGTEAATSALRTLPALDAAWAFYMRRYVEPGWTAGLAPDDLFGGFAMLLQARRDEIDELRENAPEREPSRWDTHPPIGVRVAAMTATPAAVVAPDDRPAWTLLADVAGAGRQLQGLVVEHGSRRLLPWAEFVAESVAATVQRQADGIYRAAGRFTGTSTPGLPTLLDLVRAGRLGEFAEQFFSGATRKEAAAAFAGPMETLLDNAAVRSGRARWQLSWSGPARLVGPAGEPLDLAGIAKLAVAPETLDEALARLAELGVDAAHATVVQARASARNADLIGGLANIKVDGREHDILVLDNGLVLIPDPGRSSEGEKRLTALVGAVPVADLATRHPYLPYEEITSVEVKREVPLKATLTLFDGRTVSVQELMASEFLEKHSRDTLLGVFQRIND
;
A
#
# COMPACT_ATOMS: atom_id res chain seq x y z
N MET A 1 -7.30 -40.13 -0.21
CA MET A 1 -8.65 -39.70 -0.64
C MET A 1 -8.52 -38.85 -1.91
N SER A 2 -9.20 -39.20 -3.01
CA SER A 2 -9.03 -38.52 -4.30
C SER A 2 -9.43 -37.02 -4.22
N ALA A 3 -8.93 -36.20 -5.15
CA ALA A 3 -9.27 -34.78 -5.28
C ALA A 3 -10.80 -34.54 -5.41
N THR A 4 -11.52 -35.51 -5.99
CA THR A 4 -12.97 -35.51 -6.19
C THR A 4 -13.76 -35.42 -4.88
N TYR A 5 -13.41 -36.23 -3.88
CA TYR A 5 -14.11 -36.25 -2.59
C TYR A 5 -13.95 -34.94 -1.81
N ARG A 6 -12.85 -34.22 -2.05
CA ARG A 6 -12.51 -33.00 -1.32
C ARG A 6 -13.11 -31.76 -1.94
N ALA A 7 -13.11 -31.68 -3.27
CA ALA A 7 -13.85 -30.65 -3.97
C ALA A 7 -15.38 -30.83 -3.77
N LEU A 8 -15.85 -32.09 -3.66
CA LEU A 8 -17.20 -32.41 -3.18
C LEU A 8 -17.42 -31.91 -1.74
N ALA A 9 -16.44 -32.07 -0.84
CA ALA A 9 -16.54 -31.52 0.52
C ALA A 9 -16.66 -29.99 0.52
N SER A 10 -15.89 -29.25 -0.29
CA SER A 10 -16.05 -27.79 -0.42
C SER A 10 -17.42 -27.41 -0.99
N VAL A 11 -17.96 -28.17 -1.95
CA VAL A 11 -19.33 -27.96 -2.46
C VAL A 11 -20.39 -28.28 -1.40
N VAL A 12 -20.24 -29.36 -0.63
CA VAL A 12 -21.13 -29.72 0.48
C VAL A 12 -21.07 -28.65 1.57
N MET A 13 -19.90 -28.10 1.85
CA MET A 13 -19.74 -26.98 2.79
C MET A 13 -20.35 -25.69 2.23
N LEU A 14 -20.27 -25.43 0.93
CA LEU A 14 -20.99 -24.31 0.34
C LEU A 14 -22.51 -24.48 0.45
N ILE A 15 -23.04 -25.69 0.18
CA ILE A 15 -24.45 -26.02 0.42
C ILE A 15 -24.81 -25.85 1.89
N GLY A 16 -23.95 -26.33 2.79
CA GLY A 16 -24.10 -26.18 4.23
C GLY A 16 -24.16 -24.73 4.69
N PHE A 17 -23.40 -23.83 4.04
CA PHE A 17 -23.50 -22.39 4.28
C PHE A 17 -24.90 -21.84 3.97
N TYR A 18 -25.48 -22.22 2.84
CA TYR A 18 -26.86 -21.85 2.49
C TYR A 18 -27.88 -22.45 3.47
N VAL A 19 -27.69 -23.72 3.88
CA VAL A 19 -28.55 -24.36 4.89
C VAL A 19 -28.47 -23.62 6.22
N VAL A 20 -27.28 -23.21 6.67
CA VAL A 20 -27.09 -22.40 7.88
C VAL A 20 -27.78 -21.04 7.76
N ALA A 21 -27.75 -20.40 6.57
CA ALA A 21 -28.50 -19.18 6.34
C ALA A 21 -30.02 -19.38 6.44
N LEU A 22 -30.55 -20.45 5.83
CA LEU A 22 -31.96 -20.83 5.90
C LEU A 22 -32.41 -21.17 7.32
N LEU A 23 -31.60 -21.90 8.08
CA LEU A 23 -31.89 -22.23 9.48
C LEU A 23 -31.92 -20.99 10.36
N GLN A 24 -31.00 -20.05 10.16
CA GLN A 24 -31.01 -18.77 10.87
C GLN A 24 -32.23 -17.91 10.51
N LEU A 25 -32.63 -17.89 9.24
CA LEU A 25 -33.87 -17.24 8.81
C LEU A 25 -35.10 -17.84 9.49
N ALA A 26 -35.20 -19.18 9.53
CA ALA A 26 -36.28 -19.89 10.20
C ALA A 26 -36.29 -19.61 11.72
N ALA A 27 -35.12 -19.58 12.37
CA ALA A 27 -34.99 -19.26 13.78
C ALA A 27 -35.43 -17.82 14.10
N VAL A 28 -35.05 -16.84 13.27
CA VAL A 28 -35.48 -15.44 13.43
C VAL A 28 -36.99 -15.31 13.21
N ALA A 29 -37.56 -16.02 12.23
CA ALA A 29 -38.99 -16.03 12.01
C ALA A 29 -39.75 -16.64 13.20
N ALA A 30 -39.30 -17.78 13.72
CA ALA A 30 -39.89 -18.43 14.89
C ALA A 30 -39.79 -17.56 16.14
N LEU A 31 -38.61 -16.94 16.38
CA LEU A 31 -38.41 -15.97 17.45
C LEU A 31 -39.36 -14.77 17.29
N GLY A 32 -39.59 -14.31 16.06
CA GLY A 32 -40.52 -13.23 15.79
C GLY A 32 -41.96 -13.56 16.12
N VAL A 33 -42.43 -14.74 15.74
CA VAL A 33 -43.78 -15.24 16.11
C VAL A 33 -43.91 -15.36 17.63
N TRP A 34 -42.88 -15.87 18.31
CA TRP A 34 -42.85 -15.99 19.76
C TRP A 34 -42.86 -14.62 20.47
N LEU A 35 -42.04 -13.67 20.02
CA LEU A 35 -42.00 -12.32 20.58
C LEU A 35 -43.32 -11.57 20.36
N PHE A 36 -43.93 -11.70 19.17
CA PHE A 36 -45.19 -11.04 18.85
C PHE A 36 -46.36 -11.54 19.71
N SER A 37 -46.29 -12.78 20.20
CA SER A 37 -47.30 -13.37 21.10
C SER A 37 -47.10 -13.02 22.58
N HIS A 38 -45.93 -12.49 22.98
CA HIS A 38 -45.57 -12.26 24.38
C HIS A 38 -45.15 -10.82 24.70
N THR A 39 -44.98 -9.95 23.70
CA THR A 39 -44.48 -8.57 23.88
C THR A 39 -45.25 -7.58 23.01
N SER A 40 -45.10 -6.28 23.27
CA SER A 40 -45.69 -5.26 22.41
C SER A 40 -44.95 -5.18 21.07
N GLY A 41 -45.69 -4.87 19.99
CA GLY A 41 -45.13 -4.83 18.64
C GLY A 41 -43.93 -3.88 18.47
N LEU A 42 -43.85 -2.82 19.28
CA LEU A 42 -42.70 -1.90 19.30
C LEU A 42 -41.42 -2.55 19.87
N VAL A 43 -41.54 -3.38 20.91
CA VAL A 43 -40.40 -4.10 21.51
C VAL A 43 -39.97 -5.24 20.57
N THR A 44 -40.94 -5.99 20.03
CA THR A 44 -40.67 -7.03 19.01
C THR A 44 -39.92 -6.45 17.81
N GLY A 45 -40.38 -5.32 17.28
CA GLY A 45 -39.74 -4.65 16.14
C GLY A 45 -38.30 -4.23 16.43
N LYS A 46 -38.03 -3.64 17.61
CA LYS A 46 -36.67 -3.23 18.01
C LYS A 46 -35.70 -4.41 18.12
N LEU A 47 -36.18 -5.58 18.58
CA LEU A 47 -35.35 -6.78 18.72
C LEU A 47 -35.13 -7.52 17.40
N LEU A 48 -36.14 -7.57 16.53
CA LEU A 48 -36.07 -8.30 15.25
C LEU A 48 -35.37 -7.51 14.14
N LEU A 49 -35.52 -6.19 14.10
CA LEU A 49 -34.96 -5.35 13.04
C LEU A 49 -33.46 -5.61 12.76
N PRO A 50 -32.55 -5.64 13.75
CA PRO A 50 -31.14 -5.92 13.48
C PRO A 50 -30.87 -7.34 12.95
N LEU A 51 -31.69 -8.32 13.34
CA LEU A 51 -31.57 -9.71 12.85
C LEU A 51 -32.05 -9.83 11.40
N VAL A 52 -33.18 -9.21 11.06
CA VAL A 52 -33.73 -9.17 9.70
C VAL A 52 -32.80 -8.41 8.75
N VAL A 53 -32.25 -7.27 9.18
CA VAL A 53 -31.27 -6.50 8.39
C VAL A 53 -30.02 -7.33 8.12
N ALA A 54 -29.51 -8.07 9.11
CA ALA A 54 -28.35 -8.93 8.91
C ALA A 54 -28.63 -10.09 7.95
N LEU A 55 -29.80 -10.74 8.03
CA LEU A 55 -30.22 -11.77 7.08
C LEU A 55 -30.43 -11.20 5.67
N GLY A 56 -30.97 -9.99 5.55
CA GLY A 56 -31.06 -9.27 4.28
C GLY A 56 -29.68 -8.99 3.67
N ALA A 57 -28.71 -8.57 4.48
CA ALA A 57 -27.33 -8.34 4.04
C ALA A 57 -26.66 -9.63 3.54
N VAL A 58 -26.91 -10.76 4.21
CA VAL A 58 -26.48 -12.11 3.77
C VAL A 58 -27.09 -12.45 2.41
N GLY A 59 -28.39 -12.24 2.24
CA GLY A 59 -29.08 -12.50 0.97
C GLY A 59 -28.52 -11.66 -0.18
N VAL A 60 -28.24 -10.37 0.07
CA VAL A 60 -27.63 -9.46 -0.91
C VAL A 60 -26.18 -9.89 -1.24
N GLY A 61 -25.38 -10.25 -0.25
CA GLY A 61 -24.00 -10.74 -0.45
C GLY A 61 -23.98 -11.99 -1.33
N LEU A 62 -24.81 -12.97 -1.01
CA LEU A 62 -24.98 -14.20 -1.81
C LEU A 62 -25.45 -13.91 -3.24
N TRP A 63 -26.45 -13.04 -3.40
CA TRP A 63 -26.97 -12.67 -4.71
C TRP A 63 -25.93 -11.95 -5.57
N LYS A 64 -25.16 -11.05 -4.97
CA LYS A 64 -24.07 -10.34 -5.65
C LYS A 64 -22.98 -11.32 -6.05
N ALA A 65 -22.50 -12.18 -5.14
CA ALA A 65 -21.49 -13.19 -5.45
C ALA A 65 -21.88 -14.14 -6.61
N ILE A 66 -23.18 -14.42 -6.78
CA ILE A 66 -23.68 -15.19 -7.94
C ILE A 66 -23.65 -14.36 -9.23
N ARG A 67 -23.92 -13.05 -9.17
CA ARG A 67 -24.03 -12.15 -10.33
C ARG A 67 -22.74 -11.44 -10.74
N THR A 68 -21.74 -11.31 -9.86
CA THR A 68 -20.49 -10.61 -10.18
C THR A 68 -19.74 -11.36 -11.28
N LYS A 69 -19.62 -10.73 -12.45
CA LYS A 69 -18.79 -11.21 -13.55
C LYS A 69 -17.32 -10.90 -13.21
N ASN A 70 -16.44 -11.89 -13.34
CA ASN A 70 -15.00 -11.67 -13.21
C ASN A 70 -14.49 -11.08 -14.52
N GLU A 71 -14.41 -9.76 -14.59
CA GLU A 71 -13.68 -9.11 -15.67
C GLU A 71 -12.17 -9.40 -15.53
N PRO A 72 -11.44 -9.60 -16.64
CA PRO A 72 -10.00 -9.81 -16.59
C PRO A 72 -9.32 -8.62 -15.94
N ALA A 73 -8.25 -8.86 -15.17
CA ALA A 73 -7.44 -7.76 -14.65
C ALA A 73 -6.88 -6.91 -15.82
N PRO A 74 -6.76 -5.58 -15.63
CA PRO A 74 -6.07 -4.71 -16.59
C PRO A 74 -4.66 -5.23 -16.88
N GLY A 75 -4.24 -5.19 -18.14
CA GLY A 75 -2.93 -5.70 -18.55
C GLY A 75 -2.77 -5.72 -20.07
N LEU A 76 -1.52 -5.90 -20.51
CA LEU A 76 -1.18 -5.93 -21.92
C LEU A 76 -1.44 -7.33 -22.49
N ILE A 77 -2.39 -7.44 -23.43
CA ILE A 77 -2.65 -8.69 -24.15
C ILE A 77 -1.46 -8.97 -25.08
N LEU A 78 -0.84 -10.14 -24.93
CA LEU A 78 0.28 -10.56 -25.76
C LEU A 78 -0.19 -11.31 -26.99
N ASP A 79 -0.07 -10.68 -28.16
CA ASP A 79 -0.26 -11.36 -29.44
C ASP A 79 0.77 -12.47 -29.64
N GLU A 80 0.29 -13.60 -30.15
CA GLU A 80 1.13 -14.79 -30.36
C GLU A 80 2.20 -14.57 -31.42
N ARG A 81 1.87 -13.92 -32.54
CA ARG A 81 2.77 -13.87 -33.70
C ARG A 81 3.76 -12.72 -33.59
N ALA A 82 3.29 -11.58 -33.13
CA ALA A 82 4.07 -10.35 -33.10
C ALA A 82 4.81 -10.14 -31.77
N ALA A 83 4.15 -10.38 -30.63
CA ALA A 83 4.69 -9.94 -29.34
C ALA A 83 5.50 -11.04 -28.61
N ALA A 84 5.01 -12.29 -28.59
CA ALA A 84 5.57 -13.32 -27.71
C ALA A 84 5.50 -14.76 -28.26
N PRO A 85 5.97 -15.05 -29.49
CA PRO A 85 5.84 -16.38 -30.09
C PRO A 85 6.54 -17.48 -29.27
N ARG A 86 7.69 -17.17 -28.69
CA ARG A 86 8.44 -18.11 -27.83
C ARG A 86 7.72 -18.39 -26.52
N LEU A 87 7.16 -17.36 -25.88
CA LEU A 87 6.37 -17.53 -24.65
C LEU A 87 5.14 -18.40 -24.88
N TRP A 88 4.39 -18.14 -25.96
CA TRP A 88 3.22 -18.93 -26.32
C TRP A 88 3.56 -20.40 -26.61
N ALA A 89 4.67 -20.66 -27.31
CA ALA A 89 5.16 -22.02 -27.54
C ALA A 89 5.49 -22.72 -26.22
N THR A 90 6.24 -22.06 -25.33
CA THR A 90 6.57 -22.59 -23.99
C THR A 90 5.31 -22.90 -23.17
N VAL A 91 4.33 -21.99 -23.14
CA VAL A 91 3.08 -22.20 -22.39
C VAL A 91 2.29 -23.40 -22.95
N ARG A 92 2.22 -23.58 -24.27
CA ARG A 92 1.53 -24.74 -24.87
C ARG A 92 2.26 -26.06 -24.61
N GLU A 93 3.59 -26.04 -24.69
CA GLU A 93 4.44 -27.18 -24.35
C GLU A 93 4.17 -27.62 -22.91
N LEU A 94 4.26 -26.69 -21.96
CA LEU A 94 4.01 -26.97 -20.54
C LEU A 94 2.56 -27.41 -20.30
N ALA A 95 1.57 -26.76 -20.91
CA ALA A 95 0.17 -27.16 -20.74
C ALA A 95 -0.07 -28.60 -21.22
N THR A 96 0.54 -28.98 -22.34
CA THR A 96 0.50 -30.35 -22.87
C THR A 96 1.15 -31.34 -21.91
N ALA A 97 2.34 -31.02 -21.41
CA ALA A 97 3.11 -31.89 -20.51
C ALA A 97 2.44 -32.08 -19.14
N VAL A 98 1.79 -31.03 -18.62
CA VAL A 98 1.02 -31.09 -17.37
C VAL A 98 -0.38 -31.73 -17.59
N GLY A 99 -0.82 -31.88 -18.84
CA GLY A 99 -2.11 -32.50 -19.18
C GLY A 99 -3.31 -31.57 -18.95
N THR A 100 -3.15 -30.28 -19.24
CA THR A 100 -4.24 -29.29 -19.18
C THR A 100 -4.42 -28.56 -20.51
N ARG A 101 -5.59 -27.97 -20.72
CA ARG A 101 -5.85 -27.11 -21.89
C ARG A 101 -5.05 -25.82 -21.75
N ALA A 102 -4.32 -25.46 -22.82
CA ALA A 102 -3.59 -24.21 -22.89
C ALA A 102 -4.51 -22.98 -22.67
N PRO A 103 -4.00 -21.88 -22.10
CA PRO A 103 -4.73 -20.63 -22.00
C PRO A 103 -5.16 -20.11 -23.38
N ASP A 104 -6.32 -19.44 -23.43
CA ASP A 104 -6.84 -18.79 -24.63
C ASP A 104 -6.26 -17.37 -24.81
N GLU A 105 -5.64 -16.82 -23.78
CA GLU A 105 -5.05 -15.49 -23.75
C GLU A 105 -3.86 -15.45 -22.78
N ILE A 106 -2.82 -14.69 -23.11
CA ILE A 106 -1.72 -14.34 -22.20
C ILE A 106 -1.74 -12.81 -22.00
N ARG A 107 -1.68 -12.36 -20.75
CA ARG A 107 -1.60 -10.95 -20.37
C ARG A 107 -0.34 -10.68 -19.57
N LEU A 108 0.38 -9.61 -19.91
CA LEU A 108 1.36 -9.04 -18.99
C LEU A 108 0.66 -8.15 -17.97
N VAL A 109 1.10 -8.25 -16.72
CA VAL A 109 0.58 -7.50 -15.58
C VAL A 109 1.73 -6.88 -14.76
N PRO A 110 1.48 -5.81 -13.98
CA PRO A 110 2.53 -5.10 -13.25
C PRO A 110 3.04 -5.84 -12.01
N GLU A 111 2.30 -6.81 -11.47
CA GLU A 111 2.61 -7.45 -10.20
C GLU A 111 3.72 -8.51 -10.31
N VAL A 112 4.40 -8.78 -9.20
CA VAL A 112 5.32 -9.92 -9.05
C VAL A 112 4.51 -11.21 -8.88
N ASN A 113 3.81 -11.62 -9.93
CA ASN A 113 2.91 -12.77 -9.87
C ASN A 113 2.75 -13.46 -11.22
N ALA A 114 2.43 -14.75 -11.20
CA ALA A 114 1.90 -15.47 -12.35
C ALA A 114 0.63 -16.18 -11.89
N ALA A 115 -0.42 -16.11 -12.69
CA ALA A 115 -1.68 -16.76 -12.33
C ALA A 115 -2.44 -17.17 -13.58
N VAL A 116 -3.14 -18.30 -13.53
CA VAL A 116 -4.14 -18.63 -14.54
C VAL A 116 -5.52 -18.36 -13.97
N GLY A 117 -6.34 -17.58 -14.69
CA GLY A 117 -7.73 -17.33 -14.38
C GLY A 117 -8.66 -17.92 -15.45
N GLU A 118 -9.79 -18.49 -15.03
CA GLU A 118 -10.81 -19.04 -15.94
C GLU A 118 -12.18 -18.36 -15.74
N GLN A 119 -12.70 -17.75 -16.81
CA GLN A 119 -14.04 -17.15 -16.84
C GLN A 119 -15.12 -18.23 -17.03
N SER A 120 -15.32 -19.02 -15.99
CA SER A 120 -16.29 -20.12 -15.98
C SER A 120 -17.75 -19.65 -15.99
N ARG A 121 -18.64 -20.47 -16.56
CA ARG A 121 -20.09 -20.28 -16.58
C ARG A 121 -20.75 -21.24 -15.56
N LEU A 122 -21.98 -20.92 -15.15
CA LEU A 122 -22.75 -21.69 -14.16
C LEU A 122 -21.95 -21.98 -12.86
N LEU A 123 -21.44 -20.94 -12.20
CA LEU A 123 -20.71 -21.03 -10.92
C LEU A 123 -19.43 -21.89 -10.95
N GLY A 124 -18.83 -22.14 -12.11
CA GLY A 124 -17.63 -23.00 -12.23
C GLY A 124 -17.87 -24.35 -12.91
N LEU A 125 -19.14 -24.73 -13.10
CA LEU A 125 -19.51 -26.04 -13.66
C LEU A 125 -19.19 -26.15 -15.16
N ILE A 126 -19.21 -25.05 -15.89
CA ILE A 126 -18.84 -25.02 -17.31
C ILE A 126 -17.55 -24.21 -17.44
N GLY A 127 -16.50 -24.85 -17.94
CA GLY A 127 -15.24 -24.19 -18.25
C GLY A 127 -15.44 -23.05 -19.24
N GLY A 128 -14.55 -22.07 -19.21
CA GLY A 128 -14.65 -20.88 -20.05
C GLY A 128 -13.30 -20.39 -20.53
N ARG A 129 -13.22 -19.10 -20.84
CA ARG A 129 -12.00 -18.49 -21.38
C ARG A 129 -10.92 -18.49 -20.30
N ARG A 130 -9.76 -19.08 -20.60
CA ARG A 130 -8.57 -19.10 -19.73
C ARG A 130 -7.62 -17.98 -20.12
N THR A 131 -7.21 -17.21 -19.12
CA THR A 131 -6.23 -16.13 -19.27
C THR A 131 -5.07 -16.42 -18.35
N LEU A 132 -3.86 -16.47 -18.90
CA LEU A 132 -2.62 -16.55 -18.12
C LEU A 132 -2.09 -15.13 -17.92
N TYR A 133 -1.98 -14.71 -16.67
CA TYR A 133 -1.37 -13.45 -16.26
C TYR A 133 0.09 -13.72 -15.90
N ILE A 134 1.00 -12.94 -16.45
CA ILE A 134 2.44 -13.02 -16.17
C ILE A 134 2.94 -11.63 -15.79
N GLY A 135 3.48 -11.52 -14.60
CA GLY A 135 4.16 -10.33 -14.13
C GLY A 135 5.35 -9.99 -15.01
N LEU A 136 5.38 -8.77 -15.56
CA LEU A 136 6.58 -8.29 -16.23
C LEU A 136 7.83 -8.30 -15.30
N PRO A 137 7.72 -7.98 -13.99
CA PRO A 137 8.82 -8.17 -13.06
C PRO A 137 9.41 -9.59 -13.03
N LEU A 138 8.57 -10.63 -13.20
CA LEU A 138 9.04 -12.02 -13.26
C LEU A 138 9.92 -12.26 -14.49
N LEU A 139 9.49 -11.76 -15.66
CA LEU A 139 10.25 -11.89 -16.90
C LEU A 139 11.60 -11.16 -16.83
N GLN A 140 11.66 -10.04 -16.11
CA GLN A 140 12.89 -9.24 -15.96
C GLN A 140 13.90 -9.88 -15.01
N ALA A 141 13.43 -10.57 -13.97
CA ALA A 141 14.29 -11.11 -12.92
C ALA A 141 14.66 -12.60 -13.09
N MET A 142 13.76 -13.41 -13.67
CA MET A 142 13.93 -14.86 -13.70
C MET A 142 14.71 -15.33 -14.93
N ARG A 143 15.33 -16.50 -14.80
CA ARG A 143 15.80 -17.31 -15.91
C ARG A 143 14.63 -18.06 -16.57
N ILE A 144 14.82 -18.58 -17.78
CA ILE A 144 13.78 -19.34 -18.48
C ILE A 144 13.38 -20.59 -17.70
N ASP A 145 14.32 -21.33 -17.14
CA ASP A 145 14.03 -22.53 -16.34
C ASP A 145 13.17 -22.24 -15.09
N GLN A 146 13.49 -21.16 -14.37
CA GLN A 146 12.72 -20.67 -13.23
C GLN A 146 11.30 -20.26 -13.66
N LEU A 147 11.16 -19.49 -14.74
CA LEU A 147 9.84 -19.10 -15.25
C LEU A 147 9.04 -20.33 -15.68
N ARG A 148 9.66 -21.29 -16.39
CA ARG A 148 9.02 -22.57 -16.75
C ARG A 148 8.52 -23.31 -15.53
N SER A 149 9.27 -23.28 -14.43
CA SER A 149 8.84 -23.86 -13.16
C SER A 149 7.58 -23.20 -12.62
N VAL A 150 7.55 -21.86 -12.55
CA VAL A 150 6.37 -21.09 -12.12
C VAL A 150 5.18 -21.38 -13.04
N LEU A 151 5.36 -21.37 -14.36
CA LEU A 151 4.28 -21.66 -15.31
C LEU A 151 3.78 -23.11 -15.20
N ALA A 152 4.67 -24.08 -14.97
CA ALA A 152 4.30 -25.46 -14.72
C ALA A 152 3.50 -25.63 -13.42
N HIS A 153 3.85 -24.88 -12.38
CA HIS A 153 3.08 -24.79 -11.14
C HIS A 153 1.65 -24.28 -11.40
N GLU A 154 1.54 -23.10 -12.04
CA GLU A 154 0.26 -22.46 -12.32
C GLU A 154 -0.64 -23.31 -13.22
N LEU A 155 -0.07 -23.93 -14.26
CA LEU A 155 -0.79 -24.87 -15.13
C LEU A 155 -1.14 -26.18 -14.39
N GLY A 156 -0.32 -26.57 -13.43
CA GLY A 156 -0.52 -27.71 -12.53
C GLY A 156 -1.79 -27.60 -11.70
N HIS A 157 -2.17 -26.40 -11.25
CA HIS A 157 -3.48 -26.19 -10.60
C HIS A 157 -4.67 -26.55 -11.49
N TYR A 158 -4.47 -26.55 -12.81
CA TYR A 158 -5.48 -26.87 -13.81
C TYR A 158 -5.33 -28.27 -14.41
N SER A 159 -4.36 -29.07 -13.97
CA SER A 159 -4.25 -30.48 -14.37
C SER A 159 -5.11 -31.37 -13.47
N GLY A 160 -5.79 -32.32 -14.10
CA GLY A 160 -6.75 -33.21 -13.43
C GLY A 160 -8.20 -32.99 -13.87
N GLN A 161 -8.94 -34.09 -13.98
CA GLN A 161 -10.34 -34.14 -14.46
C GLN A 161 -11.36 -33.44 -13.53
N HIS A 162 -10.92 -32.72 -12.50
CA HIS A 162 -11.75 -32.22 -11.40
C HIS A 162 -11.71 -30.69 -11.16
N THR A 163 -11.05 -29.93 -12.05
CA THR A 163 -10.94 -28.45 -12.01
C THR A 163 -12.28 -27.72 -11.83
N ARG A 164 -13.39 -28.32 -12.29
CA ARG A 164 -14.75 -27.78 -12.19
C ARG A 164 -15.22 -27.51 -10.76
N LEU A 165 -14.86 -28.38 -9.81
CA LEU A 165 -15.30 -28.23 -8.42
C LEU A 165 -14.38 -27.27 -7.63
N GLY A 166 -13.15 -27.03 -8.09
CA GLY A 166 -12.23 -26.04 -7.52
C GLY A 166 -12.71 -24.59 -7.76
N GLY A 167 -13.24 -24.29 -8.95
CA GLY A 167 -13.87 -23.00 -9.22
C GLY A 167 -15.09 -22.73 -8.32
N VAL A 168 -15.87 -23.76 -8.01
CA VAL A 168 -17.01 -23.65 -7.08
C VAL A 168 -16.52 -23.38 -5.65
N ALA A 169 -15.46 -24.05 -5.21
CA ALA A 169 -14.86 -23.83 -3.88
C ALA A 169 -14.30 -22.40 -3.72
N TYR A 170 -13.59 -21.89 -4.74
CA TYR A 170 -13.07 -20.52 -4.73
C TYR A 170 -14.20 -19.48 -4.69
N ARG A 171 -15.25 -19.65 -5.49
CA ARG A 171 -16.43 -18.76 -5.46
C ARG A 171 -17.20 -18.87 -4.14
N GLY A 172 -17.26 -20.07 -3.56
CA GLY A 172 -17.82 -20.29 -2.23
C GLY A 172 -17.07 -19.50 -1.17
N ARG A 173 -15.74 -19.49 -1.21
CA ARG A 173 -14.90 -18.69 -0.31
C ARG A 173 -15.20 -17.21 -0.42
N LEU A 174 -15.19 -16.64 -1.64
CA LEU A 174 -15.51 -15.22 -1.86
C LEU A 174 -16.91 -14.86 -1.37
N ALA A 175 -17.90 -15.72 -1.61
CA ALA A 175 -19.26 -15.50 -1.14
C ALA A 175 -19.35 -15.50 0.40
N ILE A 176 -18.60 -16.38 1.06
CA ILE A 176 -18.53 -16.45 2.53
C ILE A 176 -17.82 -15.22 3.10
N GLU A 177 -16.68 -14.82 2.53
CA GLU A 177 -15.92 -13.63 2.95
C GLU A 177 -16.77 -12.35 2.80
N GLU A 178 -17.34 -12.10 1.61
CA GLU A 178 -18.20 -10.92 1.36
C GLU A 178 -19.45 -10.92 2.27
N THR A 179 -19.98 -12.10 2.62
CA THR A 179 -21.11 -12.21 3.54
C THR A 179 -20.72 -11.86 4.97
N VAL A 180 -19.58 -12.36 5.46
CA VAL A 180 -19.12 -12.10 6.84
C VAL A 180 -18.75 -10.63 7.04
N GLU A 181 -18.14 -9.99 6.05
CA GLU A 181 -17.77 -8.56 6.11
C GLU A 181 -18.98 -7.63 6.21
N ARG A 182 -20.13 -8.02 5.64
CA ARG A 182 -21.37 -7.23 5.66
C ARG A 182 -22.14 -7.30 6.98
N ILE A 183 -21.81 -8.24 7.87
CA ILE A 183 -22.53 -8.44 9.12
C ILE A 183 -21.79 -7.77 10.26
N SER A 184 -22.52 -6.98 11.07
CA SER A 184 -21.94 -6.35 12.26
C SER A 184 -21.27 -7.39 13.18
N PRO A 185 -20.04 -7.15 13.68
CA PRO A 185 -19.33 -8.07 14.57
C PRO A 185 -20.07 -8.43 15.86
N ARG A 186 -21.08 -7.64 16.24
CA ARG A 186 -21.89 -7.81 17.45
C ARG A 186 -23.18 -8.59 17.21
N ASN A 187 -23.51 -8.93 15.96
CA ASN A 187 -24.74 -9.63 15.64
C ASN A 187 -24.56 -11.15 15.85
N PRO A 188 -25.43 -11.82 16.63
CA PRO A 188 -25.38 -13.28 16.84
C PRO A 188 -25.38 -14.09 15.53
N VAL A 189 -26.08 -13.59 14.49
CA VAL A 189 -26.07 -14.19 13.15
C VAL A 189 -24.66 -14.22 12.55
N GLY A 190 -23.92 -13.13 12.76
CA GLY A 190 -22.53 -12.99 12.32
C GLY A 190 -21.58 -13.95 13.03
N TRP A 191 -21.82 -14.28 14.31
CA TRP A 191 -20.99 -15.24 15.04
C TRP A 191 -21.10 -16.65 14.47
N VAL A 192 -22.32 -17.08 14.14
CA VAL A 192 -22.57 -18.38 13.52
C VAL A 192 -21.87 -18.46 12.16
N PHE A 193 -22.03 -17.45 11.31
CA PHE A 193 -21.35 -17.40 10.01
C PHE A 193 -19.84 -17.31 10.11
N LYS A 194 -19.30 -16.59 11.10
CA LYS A 194 -17.85 -16.52 11.37
C LYS A 194 -17.29 -17.86 11.88
N GLY A 195 -18.05 -18.59 12.68
CA GLY A 195 -17.71 -19.96 13.07
C GLY A 195 -17.69 -20.89 11.87
N TYR A 196 -18.71 -20.79 11.01
CA TYR A 196 -18.80 -21.56 9.77
C TYR A 196 -17.68 -21.23 8.79
N SER A 197 -17.35 -19.94 8.60
CA SER A 197 -16.27 -19.53 7.70
C SER A 197 -14.92 -20.06 8.17
N LYS A 198 -14.64 -20.07 9.48
CA LYS A 198 -13.43 -20.71 10.04
C LYS A 198 -13.37 -22.20 9.74
N LEU A 199 -14.49 -22.92 9.88
CA LEU A 199 -14.55 -24.35 9.56
C LEU A 199 -14.34 -24.59 8.06
N TYR A 200 -15.00 -23.79 7.21
CA TYR A 200 -14.82 -23.81 5.76
C TYR A 200 -13.34 -23.62 5.38
N LEU A 201 -12.71 -22.57 5.90
CA LEU A 201 -11.30 -22.25 5.65
C LEU A 201 -10.36 -23.37 6.14
N MET A 202 -10.63 -23.99 7.29
CA MET A 202 -9.81 -25.12 7.76
C MET A 202 -9.82 -26.30 6.77
N VAL A 203 -11.01 -26.65 6.24
CA VAL A 203 -11.16 -27.76 5.28
C VAL A 203 -10.55 -27.40 3.93
N ASP A 204 -10.82 -26.19 3.45
CA ASP A 204 -10.34 -25.68 2.16
C ASP A 204 -8.82 -25.53 2.14
N ASN A 205 -8.23 -24.93 3.19
CA ASN A 205 -6.77 -24.77 3.29
C ASN A 205 -6.04 -26.11 3.34
N ALA A 206 -6.61 -27.14 3.97
CA ALA A 206 -6.02 -28.48 3.97
C ALA A 206 -6.02 -29.13 2.57
N ALA A 207 -7.04 -28.85 1.75
CA ALA A 207 -7.08 -29.28 0.35
C ALA A 207 -6.09 -28.47 -0.51
N SER A 208 -6.08 -27.14 -0.36
CA SER A 208 -5.20 -26.21 -1.07
C SER A 208 -3.72 -26.57 -0.83
N ARG A 209 -3.30 -26.79 0.42
CA ARG A 209 -1.91 -27.20 0.73
C ARG A 209 -1.46 -28.49 0.01
N ARG A 210 -2.36 -29.43 -0.27
CA ARG A 210 -1.98 -30.64 -1.04
C ARG A 210 -1.92 -30.36 -2.54
N GLN A 211 -2.78 -29.48 -3.06
CA GLN A 211 -2.74 -29.05 -4.45
C GLN A 211 -1.44 -28.30 -4.74
N GLU A 212 -0.97 -27.46 -3.81
CA GLU A 212 0.36 -26.83 -3.87
C GLU A 212 1.47 -27.85 -4.04
N LEU A 213 1.51 -28.89 -3.18
CA LEU A 213 2.52 -29.94 -3.27
C LEU A 213 2.39 -30.80 -4.55
N GLU A 214 1.18 -30.93 -5.10
CA GLU A 214 0.97 -31.61 -6.39
C GLU A 214 1.48 -30.77 -7.57
N ALA A 215 1.20 -29.46 -7.57
CA ALA A 215 1.71 -28.51 -8.55
C ALA A 215 3.24 -28.34 -8.45
N ASP A 216 3.81 -28.41 -7.25
CA ASP A 216 5.26 -28.44 -7.01
C ASP A 216 5.92 -29.66 -7.67
N ARG A 217 5.26 -30.81 -7.69
CA ARG A 217 5.77 -31.99 -8.42
C ARG A 217 5.79 -31.76 -9.92
N SER A 218 4.77 -31.10 -10.48
CA SER A 218 4.76 -30.72 -11.90
C SER A 218 5.91 -29.74 -12.21
N SER A 219 6.20 -28.83 -11.28
CA SER A 219 7.30 -27.88 -11.37
C SER A 219 8.66 -28.60 -11.42
N VAL A 220 8.89 -29.55 -10.51
CA VAL A 220 10.11 -30.38 -10.48
C VAL A 220 10.22 -31.26 -11.72
N ALA A 221 9.12 -31.86 -12.17
CA ALA A 221 9.12 -32.77 -13.31
C ALA A 221 9.46 -32.06 -14.63
N LEU A 222 9.06 -30.80 -14.81
CA LEU A 222 9.18 -30.07 -16.08
C LEU A 222 10.29 -29.02 -16.14
N ALA A 223 10.74 -28.53 -14.99
CA ALA A 223 11.83 -27.55 -14.89
C ALA A 223 13.07 -28.10 -14.17
N GLY A 224 12.94 -29.21 -13.44
CA GLY A 224 14.00 -29.74 -12.59
C GLY A 224 13.97 -29.18 -11.16
N THR A 225 14.61 -29.90 -10.23
CA THR A 225 14.58 -29.57 -8.79
C THR A 225 15.29 -28.25 -8.46
N GLU A 226 16.44 -27.97 -9.08
CA GLU A 226 17.17 -26.71 -8.86
C GLU A 226 16.31 -25.53 -9.29
N ALA A 227 15.85 -25.51 -10.54
CA ALA A 227 15.04 -24.41 -11.06
C ALA A 227 13.75 -24.21 -10.25
N ALA A 228 13.09 -25.29 -9.82
CA ALA A 228 11.87 -25.20 -9.01
C ALA A 228 12.11 -24.62 -7.60
N THR A 229 13.12 -25.12 -6.90
CA THR A 229 13.45 -24.59 -5.56
C THR A 229 13.99 -23.17 -5.64
N SER A 230 14.76 -22.85 -6.68
CA SER A 230 15.29 -21.52 -6.97
C SER A 230 14.18 -20.53 -7.31
N ALA A 231 13.23 -20.89 -8.17
CA ALA A 231 12.07 -20.07 -8.50
C ALA A 231 11.19 -19.78 -7.27
N LEU A 232 10.91 -20.80 -6.46
CA LEU A 232 10.09 -20.66 -5.26
C LEU A 232 10.72 -19.70 -4.23
N ARG A 233 12.04 -19.73 -4.07
CA ARG A 233 12.77 -18.77 -3.22
C ARG A 233 12.88 -17.38 -3.83
N THR A 234 12.89 -17.28 -5.16
CA THR A 234 13.01 -15.99 -5.88
C THR A 234 11.76 -15.12 -5.71
N LEU A 235 10.56 -15.72 -5.64
CA LEU A 235 9.30 -14.98 -5.59
C LEU A 235 9.22 -13.96 -4.42
N PRO A 236 9.47 -14.32 -3.14
CA PRO A 236 9.44 -13.36 -2.04
C PRO A 236 10.54 -12.29 -2.12
N ALA A 237 11.75 -12.68 -2.56
CA ALA A 237 12.85 -11.73 -2.72
C ALA A 237 12.53 -10.68 -3.78
N LEU A 238 11.89 -11.11 -4.87
CA LEU A 238 11.46 -10.23 -5.95
C LEU A 238 10.28 -9.35 -5.55
N ASP A 239 9.33 -9.85 -4.76
CA ASP A 239 8.24 -9.07 -4.20
C ASP A 239 8.77 -7.96 -3.27
N ALA A 240 9.73 -8.29 -2.40
CA ALA A 240 10.42 -7.31 -1.57
C ALA A 240 11.19 -6.27 -2.40
N ALA A 241 11.89 -6.69 -3.45
CA ALA A 241 12.59 -5.79 -4.36
C ALA A 241 11.64 -4.84 -5.10
N TRP A 242 10.49 -5.34 -5.58
CA TRP A 242 9.47 -4.53 -6.24
C TRP A 242 8.85 -3.51 -5.28
N ALA A 243 8.49 -3.93 -4.06
CA ALA A 243 7.98 -3.04 -3.02
C ALA A 243 9.00 -1.95 -2.64
N PHE A 244 10.27 -2.32 -2.48
CA PHE A 244 11.35 -1.37 -2.24
C PHE A 244 11.49 -0.38 -3.41
N TYR A 245 11.48 -0.86 -4.64
CA TYR A 245 11.58 -0.05 -5.84
C TYR A 245 10.44 0.99 -5.91
N MET A 246 9.20 0.56 -5.76
CA MET A 246 8.03 1.44 -5.78
C MET A 246 8.12 2.50 -4.69
N ARG A 247 8.39 2.10 -3.45
CA ARG A 247 8.45 3.01 -2.30
C ARG A 247 9.62 3.99 -2.35
N ARG A 248 10.81 3.52 -2.76
CA ARG A 248 12.04 4.32 -2.67
C ARG A 248 12.24 5.23 -3.86
N TYR A 249 11.81 4.80 -5.05
CA TYR A 249 12.08 5.51 -6.30
C TYR A 249 10.81 6.15 -6.87
N VAL A 250 9.69 5.43 -6.92
CA VAL A 250 8.50 5.84 -7.70
C VAL A 250 7.56 6.74 -6.91
N GLU A 251 7.12 6.29 -5.72
CA GLU A 251 6.14 6.99 -4.89
C GLU A 251 6.54 8.45 -4.56
N PRO A 252 7.80 8.76 -4.18
CA PRO A 252 8.19 10.14 -3.90
C PRO A 252 7.97 11.08 -5.09
N GLY A 253 8.23 10.59 -6.32
CA GLY A 253 8.01 11.36 -7.54
C GLY A 253 6.52 11.53 -7.85
N TRP A 254 5.72 10.48 -7.66
CA TRP A 254 4.27 10.56 -7.85
C TRP A 254 3.61 11.62 -6.95
N THR A 255 4.07 11.73 -5.72
CA THR A 255 3.57 12.74 -4.76
C THR A 255 4.01 14.17 -5.12
N ALA A 256 5.14 14.29 -5.83
CA ALA A 256 5.64 15.53 -6.41
C ALA A 256 4.98 15.89 -7.77
N GLY A 257 4.03 15.07 -8.26
CA GLY A 257 3.39 15.31 -9.56
C GLY A 257 4.25 14.88 -10.76
N LEU A 258 5.20 13.98 -10.55
CA LEU A 258 6.13 13.45 -11.55
C LEU A 258 5.87 11.97 -11.76
N ALA A 259 6.23 11.42 -12.92
CA ALA A 259 6.22 9.98 -13.17
C ALA A 259 7.41 9.59 -14.08
N PRO A 260 8.00 8.39 -13.92
CA PRO A 260 9.02 7.92 -14.84
C PRO A 260 8.41 7.59 -16.19
N ASP A 261 9.15 7.82 -17.27
CA ASP A 261 8.78 7.46 -18.65
C ASP A 261 8.87 5.95 -18.94
N ASP A 262 9.64 5.21 -18.16
CA ASP A 262 9.77 3.75 -18.23
C ASP A 262 9.89 3.10 -16.84
N LEU A 263 8.75 2.91 -16.17
CA LEU A 263 8.62 2.27 -14.85
C LEU A 263 9.31 0.90 -14.83
N PHE A 264 8.97 0.02 -15.77
CA PHE A 264 9.51 -1.34 -15.76
C PHE A 264 10.98 -1.38 -16.18
N GLY A 265 11.44 -0.50 -17.07
CA GLY A 265 12.85 -0.34 -17.38
C GLY A 265 13.68 0.05 -16.16
N GLY A 266 13.14 0.94 -15.31
CA GLY A 266 13.78 1.32 -14.04
C GLY A 266 13.95 0.13 -13.09
N PHE A 267 12.93 -0.72 -12.99
CA PHE A 267 13.03 -1.93 -12.16
C PHE A 267 14.11 -2.90 -12.67
N ALA A 268 14.22 -3.10 -13.99
CA ALA A 268 15.29 -3.92 -14.57
C ALA A 268 16.70 -3.38 -14.24
N MET A 269 16.88 -2.05 -14.21
CA MET A 269 18.13 -1.41 -13.79
C MET A 269 18.42 -1.61 -12.31
N LEU A 270 17.39 -1.57 -11.45
CA LEU A 270 17.54 -1.87 -10.02
C LEU A 270 17.96 -3.34 -9.81
N LEU A 271 17.30 -4.29 -10.48
CA LEU A 271 17.65 -5.71 -10.40
C LEU A 271 19.10 -5.97 -10.82
N GLN A 272 19.58 -5.28 -11.85
CA GLN A 272 20.96 -5.40 -12.30
C GLN A 272 21.95 -4.82 -11.28
N ALA A 273 21.64 -3.66 -10.70
CA ALA A 273 22.54 -2.96 -9.79
C ALA A 273 22.60 -3.55 -8.38
N ARG A 274 21.56 -4.28 -7.95
CA ARG A 274 21.43 -4.88 -6.62
C ARG A 274 21.32 -6.41 -6.65
N ARG A 275 21.93 -7.05 -7.66
CA ARG A 275 21.87 -8.50 -7.85
C ARG A 275 22.26 -9.27 -6.58
N ASP A 276 23.38 -8.92 -5.98
CA ASP A 276 23.93 -9.62 -4.82
C ASP A 276 23.01 -9.50 -3.59
N GLU A 277 22.43 -8.32 -3.34
CA GLU A 277 21.48 -8.10 -2.25
C GLU A 277 20.19 -8.92 -2.44
N ILE A 278 19.71 -9.04 -3.69
CA ILE A 278 18.51 -9.82 -4.02
C ILE A 278 18.80 -11.32 -3.90
N ASP A 279 19.97 -11.77 -4.33
CA ASP A 279 20.42 -13.15 -4.17
C ASP A 279 20.56 -13.50 -2.68
N GLU A 280 21.06 -12.58 -1.84
CA GLU A 280 21.11 -12.75 -0.39
C GLU A 280 19.70 -12.86 0.23
N LEU A 281 18.76 -12.01 -0.18
CA LEU A 281 17.35 -12.10 0.26
C LEU A 281 16.71 -13.43 -0.12
N ARG A 282 17.05 -13.97 -1.30
CA ARG A 282 16.58 -15.29 -1.76
C ARG A 282 17.12 -16.42 -0.89
N GLU A 283 18.38 -16.33 -0.49
CA GLU A 283 19.06 -17.37 0.31
C GLU A 283 18.64 -17.32 1.78
N ASN A 284 18.41 -16.11 2.32
CA ASN A 284 18.10 -15.88 3.73
C ASN A 284 16.61 -15.67 4.02
N ALA A 285 15.72 -16.04 3.10
CA ALA A 285 14.28 -15.90 3.30
C ALA A 285 13.83 -16.63 4.59
N PRO A 286 13.23 -15.92 5.58
CA PRO A 286 12.98 -16.50 6.90
C PRO A 286 12.00 -17.67 6.83
N GLU A 287 12.38 -18.80 7.41
CA GLU A 287 11.48 -19.92 7.60
C GLU A 287 10.45 -19.58 8.67
N ARG A 288 9.18 -19.79 8.35
CA ARG A 288 8.07 -19.62 9.31
C ARG A 288 7.48 -20.98 9.66
N GLU A 289 7.06 -21.11 10.92
CA GLU A 289 6.33 -22.28 11.41
C GLU A 289 5.01 -22.47 10.63
N PRO A 290 4.68 -23.71 10.21
CA PRO A 290 3.43 -23.98 9.50
C PRO A 290 2.21 -23.66 10.37
N SER A 291 1.29 -22.86 9.84
CA SER A 291 -0.01 -22.60 10.48
C SER A 291 -1.14 -23.35 9.79
N ARG A 292 -2.10 -23.84 10.59
CA ARG A 292 -3.35 -24.43 10.07
C ARG A 292 -4.18 -23.46 9.20
N TRP A 293 -3.95 -22.17 9.38
CA TRP A 293 -4.62 -21.08 8.68
C TRP A 293 -3.92 -20.66 7.39
N ASP A 294 -2.71 -21.16 7.13
CA ASP A 294 -2.00 -20.86 5.89
C ASP A 294 -2.71 -21.52 4.70
N THR A 295 -2.93 -20.73 3.65
CA THR A 295 -3.45 -21.21 2.36
C THR A 295 -2.40 -22.05 1.63
N HIS A 296 -1.12 -21.73 1.78
CA HIS A 296 0.00 -22.46 1.17
C HIS A 296 0.97 -22.96 2.25
N PRO A 297 1.61 -24.13 2.09
CA PRO A 297 2.65 -24.58 3.03
C PRO A 297 3.83 -23.58 3.04
N PRO A 298 4.57 -23.45 4.15
CA PRO A 298 5.79 -22.65 4.19
C PRO A 298 6.80 -23.09 3.12
N ILE A 299 7.65 -22.15 2.67
CA ILE A 299 8.63 -22.38 1.60
C ILE A 299 9.55 -23.55 1.94
N GLY A 300 10.05 -23.64 3.18
CA GLY A 300 10.91 -24.75 3.62
C GLY A 300 10.24 -26.13 3.45
N VAL A 301 8.94 -26.23 3.76
CA VAL A 301 8.15 -27.47 3.59
C VAL A 301 8.03 -27.84 2.12
N ARG A 302 7.75 -26.86 1.25
CA ARG A 302 7.63 -27.08 -0.20
C ARG A 302 8.98 -27.46 -0.81
N VAL A 303 10.06 -26.76 -0.46
CA VAL A 303 11.43 -27.07 -0.91
C VAL A 303 11.86 -28.48 -0.47
N ALA A 304 11.55 -28.88 0.76
CA ALA A 304 11.81 -30.23 1.23
C ALA A 304 11.04 -31.28 0.42
N ALA A 305 9.76 -31.02 0.11
CA ALA A 305 8.95 -31.91 -0.72
C ALA A 305 9.43 -31.98 -2.18
N MET A 306 9.87 -30.86 -2.75
CA MET A 306 10.47 -30.80 -4.09
C MET A 306 11.78 -31.61 -4.13
N THR A 307 12.65 -31.45 -3.14
CA THR A 307 13.92 -32.19 -3.03
C THR A 307 13.71 -33.69 -2.86
N ALA A 308 12.65 -34.10 -2.17
CA ALA A 308 12.28 -35.52 -2.01
C ALA A 308 11.62 -36.14 -3.25
N THR A 309 11.24 -35.33 -4.25
CA THR A 309 10.64 -35.82 -5.49
C THR A 309 11.75 -36.34 -6.42
N PRO A 310 11.59 -37.52 -7.07
CA PRO A 310 12.61 -38.05 -7.98
C PRO A 310 13.02 -37.00 -9.02
N ALA A 311 14.32 -36.75 -9.12
CA ALA A 311 14.85 -35.72 -10.00
C ALA A 311 14.55 -36.07 -11.47
N ALA A 312 13.83 -35.20 -12.16
CA ALA A 312 13.78 -35.21 -13.61
C ALA A 312 15.09 -34.61 -14.15
N VAL A 313 15.73 -35.28 -15.10
CA VAL A 313 16.90 -34.73 -15.80
C VAL A 313 16.41 -33.73 -16.83
N VAL A 314 16.22 -32.49 -16.40
CA VAL A 314 15.89 -31.35 -17.26
C VAL A 314 17.15 -30.51 -17.41
N ALA A 315 17.52 -30.19 -18.65
CA ALA A 315 18.67 -29.32 -18.90
C ALA A 315 18.36 -27.91 -18.37
N PRO A 316 19.26 -27.29 -17.58
CA PRO A 316 19.06 -25.92 -17.13
C PRO A 316 19.05 -24.97 -18.32
N ASP A 317 18.22 -23.92 -18.23
CA ASP A 317 18.14 -22.85 -19.22
C ASP A 317 18.29 -21.52 -18.49
N ASP A 318 19.53 -21.08 -18.39
CA ASP A 318 19.95 -19.91 -17.62
C ASP A 318 19.74 -18.58 -18.35
N ARG A 319 19.26 -18.63 -19.60
CA ARG A 319 18.95 -17.44 -20.37
C ARG A 319 17.88 -16.62 -19.64
N PRO A 320 17.93 -15.27 -19.72
CA PRO A 320 16.91 -14.44 -19.08
C PRO A 320 15.51 -14.68 -19.66
N ALA A 321 14.50 -14.76 -18.80
CA ALA A 321 13.12 -15.00 -19.17
C ALA A 321 12.53 -13.91 -20.09
N TRP A 322 13.00 -12.67 -19.97
CA TRP A 322 12.58 -11.57 -20.85
C TRP A 322 12.86 -11.85 -22.33
N THR A 323 13.81 -12.74 -22.64
CA THR A 323 14.06 -13.18 -24.02
C THR A 323 12.89 -13.96 -24.61
N LEU A 324 11.90 -14.41 -23.83
CA LEU A 324 10.68 -15.02 -24.38
C LEU A 324 9.75 -14.00 -25.07
N LEU A 325 9.96 -12.71 -24.83
CA LEU A 325 9.31 -11.62 -25.56
C LEU A 325 10.17 -11.16 -26.74
N ALA A 326 9.52 -10.63 -27.78
CA ALA A 326 10.22 -10.01 -28.91
C ALA A 326 10.85 -8.66 -28.53
N ASP A 327 10.11 -7.83 -27.77
CA ASP A 327 10.55 -6.53 -27.26
C ASP A 327 10.00 -6.30 -25.84
N VAL A 328 10.81 -6.64 -24.83
CA VAL A 328 10.43 -6.47 -23.41
C VAL A 328 10.30 -5.00 -23.02
N ALA A 329 11.11 -4.11 -23.60
CA ALA A 329 11.11 -2.69 -23.26
C ALA A 329 9.87 -2.00 -23.84
N GLY A 330 9.52 -2.30 -25.10
CA GLY A 330 8.27 -1.86 -25.71
C GLY A 330 7.04 -2.40 -24.99
N ALA A 331 7.05 -3.69 -24.61
CA ALA A 331 5.98 -4.28 -23.82
C ALA A 331 5.82 -3.60 -22.45
N GLY A 332 6.92 -3.26 -21.78
CA GLY A 332 6.92 -2.51 -20.51
C GLY A 332 6.28 -1.14 -20.63
N ARG A 333 6.68 -0.34 -21.64
CA ARG A 333 6.07 0.99 -21.86
C ARG A 333 4.58 0.91 -22.22
N GLN A 334 4.17 -0.08 -23.01
CA GLN A 334 2.76 -0.31 -23.32
C GLN A 334 1.97 -0.73 -22.08
N LEU A 335 2.52 -1.65 -21.28
CA LEU A 335 1.91 -2.07 -20.03
C LEU A 335 1.73 -0.89 -19.08
N GLN A 336 2.76 -0.04 -18.92
CA GLN A 336 2.69 1.17 -18.12
C GLN A 336 1.52 2.05 -18.55
N GLY A 337 1.36 2.33 -19.85
CA GLY A 337 0.25 3.14 -20.35
C GLY A 337 -1.15 2.54 -20.10
N LEU A 338 -1.25 1.23 -19.81
CA LEU A 338 -2.51 0.56 -19.50
C LEU A 338 -2.83 0.48 -18.02
N VAL A 339 -1.81 0.37 -17.16
CA VAL A 339 -2.00 0.04 -15.72
C VAL A 339 -1.57 1.15 -14.77
N VAL A 340 -0.79 2.13 -15.24
CA VAL A 340 -0.34 3.26 -14.44
C VAL A 340 -1.19 4.48 -14.77
N GLU A 341 -2.01 4.91 -13.81
CA GLU A 341 -2.75 6.17 -13.94
C GLU A 341 -1.83 7.36 -13.70
N HIS A 342 -1.24 7.87 -14.78
CA HIS A 342 -0.34 9.03 -14.70
C HIS A 342 -1.07 10.35 -14.41
N GLY A 343 -2.38 10.46 -14.65
CA GLY A 343 -3.15 11.67 -14.39
C GLY A 343 -2.51 12.91 -15.04
N SER A 344 -2.34 13.99 -14.27
CA SER A 344 -1.65 15.22 -14.70
C SER A 344 -0.14 15.20 -14.42
N ARG A 345 0.45 14.05 -14.06
CA ARG A 345 1.88 13.96 -13.71
C ARG A 345 2.76 14.17 -14.94
N ARG A 346 3.88 14.86 -14.75
CA ARG A 346 4.88 15.05 -15.80
C ARG A 346 5.74 13.80 -15.95
N LEU A 347 5.77 13.22 -17.15
CA LEU A 347 6.63 12.09 -17.48
C LEU A 347 8.07 12.56 -17.70
N LEU A 348 9.02 11.90 -17.06
CA LEU A 348 10.44 12.26 -17.10
C LEU A 348 11.34 11.01 -17.24
N PRO A 349 12.49 11.12 -17.93
CA PRO A 349 13.54 10.11 -17.87
C PRO A 349 14.03 9.88 -16.44
N TRP A 350 14.46 8.66 -16.12
CA TRP A 350 14.88 8.27 -14.76
C TRP A 350 15.84 9.22 -14.05
N ALA A 351 16.84 9.73 -14.77
CA ALA A 351 17.81 10.66 -14.20
C ALA A 351 17.17 11.97 -13.74
N GLU A 352 16.28 12.55 -14.56
CA GLU A 352 15.54 13.77 -14.24
C GLU A 352 14.45 13.51 -13.21
N PHE A 353 13.72 12.40 -13.35
CA PHE A 353 12.68 11.98 -12.41
C PHE A 353 13.23 11.87 -10.98
N VAL A 354 14.36 11.19 -10.78
CA VAL A 354 14.99 11.11 -9.44
C VAL A 354 15.57 12.44 -9.02
N ALA A 355 16.20 13.18 -9.93
CA ALA A 355 16.79 14.47 -9.60
C ALA A 355 15.75 15.43 -9.01
N GLU A 356 14.61 15.55 -9.68
CA GLU A 356 13.51 16.43 -9.26
C GLU A 356 12.71 15.86 -8.09
N SER A 357 12.47 14.55 -8.05
CA SER A 357 11.75 13.90 -6.95
C SER A 357 12.48 14.07 -5.62
N VAL A 358 13.81 13.89 -5.63
CA VAL A 358 14.64 14.10 -4.43
C VAL A 358 14.72 15.59 -4.09
N ALA A 359 14.91 16.48 -5.08
CA ALA A 359 14.91 17.93 -4.84
C ALA A 359 13.59 18.42 -4.20
N ALA A 360 12.44 17.93 -4.70
CA ALA A 360 11.14 18.24 -4.14
C ALA A 360 10.98 17.70 -2.70
N THR A 361 11.54 16.53 -2.41
CA THR A 361 11.54 15.96 -1.06
C THR A 361 12.36 16.80 -0.09
N VAL A 362 13.59 17.17 -0.49
CA VAL A 362 14.48 18.06 0.28
C VAL A 362 13.85 19.43 0.48
N GLN A 363 13.20 20.01 -0.54
CA GLN A 363 12.46 21.28 -0.39
C GLN A 363 11.33 21.17 0.63
N ARG A 364 10.56 20.06 0.65
CA ARG A 364 9.48 19.88 1.65
C ARG A 364 10.02 19.77 3.07
N GLN A 365 11.14 19.09 3.26
CA GLN A 365 11.83 19.01 4.55
C GLN A 365 12.33 20.40 4.98
N ALA A 366 12.98 21.14 4.07
CA ALA A 366 13.43 22.51 4.30
C ALA A 366 12.26 23.46 4.62
N ASP A 367 11.14 23.34 3.91
CA ASP A 367 9.93 24.14 4.16
C ASP A 367 9.39 23.94 5.59
N GLY A 368 9.45 22.73 6.13
CA GLY A 368 9.08 22.48 7.53
C GLY A 368 9.93 23.29 8.51
N ILE A 369 11.25 23.32 8.30
CA ILE A 369 12.20 24.09 9.12
C ILE A 369 12.00 25.59 8.89
N TYR A 370 11.83 26.03 7.64
CA TYR A 370 11.61 27.44 7.32
C TYR A 370 10.31 27.95 7.95
N ARG A 371 9.19 27.20 7.87
CA ARG A 371 7.94 27.60 8.52
C ARG A 371 8.11 27.71 10.04
N ALA A 372 8.82 26.77 10.67
CA ALA A 372 9.14 26.87 12.08
C ALA A 372 9.99 28.11 12.41
N ALA A 373 11.00 28.43 11.59
CA ALA A 373 11.83 29.62 11.77
C ALA A 373 11.04 30.92 11.55
N GLY A 374 10.14 30.95 10.57
CA GLY A 374 9.23 32.07 10.33
C GLY A 374 8.34 32.34 11.52
N ARG A 375 7.75 31.29 12.10
CA ARG A 375 7.01 31.40 13.38
C ARG A 375 7.92 31.93 14.49
N PHE A 376 9.06 31.31 14.72
CA PHE A 376 9.99 31.70 15.80
C PHE A 376 10.48 33.16 15.71
N THR A 377 10.67 33.67 14.50
CA THR A 377 11.22 35.03 14.26
C THR A 377 10.18 36.09 13.93
N GLY A 378 8.94 35.69 13.61
CA GLY A 378 7.93 36.59 13.02
C GLY A 378 8.18 36.94 11.55
N THR A 379 9.08 36.22 10.86
CA THR A 379 9.39 36.46 9.45
C THR A 379 8.31 35.83 8.54
N SER A 380 7.72 36.62 7.65
CA SER A 380 6.64 36.18 6.75
C SER A 380 7.13 35.31 5.58
N THR A 381 8.36 35.52 5.11
CA THR A 381 8.99 34.74 4.04
C THR A 381 10.32 34.15 4.53
N PRO A 382 10.27 33.16 5.43
CA PRO A 382 11.48 32.57 5.98
C PRO A 382 12.25 31.77 4.92
N GLY A 383 13.56 31.67 5.13
CA GLY A 383 14.46 30.87 4.31
C GLY A 383 15.75 30.57 5.05
N LEU A 384 16.73 30.03 4.34
CA LEU A 384 18.07 29.82 4.89
C LEU A 384 18.68 31.10 5.49
N PRO A 385 18.52 32.31 4.90
CA PRO A 385 19.00 33.55 5.52
C PRO A 385 18.45 33.78 6.93
N THR A 386 17.17 33.47 7.17
CA THR A 386 16.53 33.58 8.49
C THR A 386 17.23 32.69 9.53
N LEU A 387 17.62 31.47 9.15
CA LEU A 387 18.34 30.55 10.03
C LEU A 387 19.77 31.02 10.27
N LEU A 388 20.45 31.51 9.23
CA LEU A 388 21.82 32.05 9.35
C LEU A 388 21.85 33.30 10.24
N ASP A 389 20.80 34.12 10.24
CA ASP A 389 20.65 35.24 11.17
C ASP A 389 20.45 34.78 12.61
N LEU A 390 19.72 33.67 12.84
CA LEU A 390 19.64 33.05 14.17
C LEU A 390 21.00 32.53 14.65
N VAL A 391 21.81 31.97 13.75
CA VAL A 391 23.18 31.55 14.07
C VAL A 391 24.02 32.76 14.43
N ARG A 392 24.01 33.81 13.60
CA ARG A 392 24.75 35.05 13.84
C ARG A 392 24.39 35.71 15.17
N ALA A 393 23.10 35.66 15.54
CA ALA A 393 22.60 36.20 16.80
C ALA A 393 22.85 35.29 18.02
N GLY A 394 23.44 34.10 17.84
CA GLY A 394 23.63 33.12 18.92
C GLY A 394 22.33 32.47 19.42
N ARG A 395 21.25 32.54 18.63
CA ARG A 395 19.90 32.08 18.99
C ARG A 395 19.50 30.77 18.32
N LEU A 396 20.36 30.16 17.50
CA LEU A 396 20.07 28.88 16.88
C LEU A 396 19.72 27.80 17.92
N GLY A 397 20.39 27.77 19.06
CA GLY A 397 20.10 26.80 20.12
C GLY A 397 18.68 26.92 20.69
N GLU A 398 18.20 28.15 20.91
CA GLU A 398 16.81 28.39 21.36
C GLU A 398 15.78 27.89 20.35
N PHE A 399 16.08 28.08 19.06
CA PHE A 399 15.24 27.57 17.98
C PHE A 399 15.35 26.04 17.86
N ALA A 400 16.54 25.47 17.99
CA ALA A 400 16.80 24.07 17.72
C ALA A 400 16.24 23.12 18.80
N GLU A 401 16.05 23.59 20.04
CA GLU A 401 15.51 22.78 21.15
C GLU A 401 14.16 22.12 20.80
N GLN A 402 13.33 22.75 19.96
CA GLN A 402 12.03 22.19 19.54
C GLN A 402 12.16 20.92 18.68
N PHE A 403 13.34 20.64 18.11
CA PHE A 403 13.59 19.45 17.29
C PHE A 403 14.34 18.34 18.04
N PHE A 404 14.92 18.66 19.20
CA PHE A 404 15.82 17.78 19.93
C PHE A 404 15.40 17.67 21.40
N SER A 405 14.40 16.83 21.66
CA SER A 405 13.84 16.61 22.98
C SER A 405 14.91 16.21 24.00
N GLY A 406 15.02 16.97 25.10
CA GLY A 406 15.96 16.70 26.19
C GLY A 406 17.40 17.18 25.97
N ALA A 407 17.71 17.80 24.83
CA ALA A 407 19.00 18.44 24.58
C ALA A 407 19.05 19.85 25.19
N THR A 408 20.21 20.27 25.70
CA THR A 408 20.45 21.68 26.04
C THR A 408 20.54 22.54 24.77
N ARG A 409 20.28 23.86 24.85
CA ARG A 409 20.51 24.81 23.72
C ARG A 409 21.81 24.60 22.96
N LYS A 410 22.91 24.33 23.68
CA LYS A 410 24.22 24.12 23.07
C LYS A 410 24.29 22.80 22.29
N GLU A 411 23.77 21.72 22.88
CA GLU A 411 23.68 20.42 22.21
C GLU A 411 22.71 20.46 21.03
N ALA A 412 21.57 21.13 21.18
CA ALA A 412 20.58 21.32 20.12
C ALA A 412 21.16 22.10 18.94
N ALA A 413 21.90 23.19 19.20
CA ALA A 413 22.58 23.94 18.14
C ALA A 413 23.61 23.08 17.39
N ALA A 414 24.42 22.28 18.10
CA ALA A 414 25.40 21.39 17.48
C ALA A 414 24.73 20.26 16.69
N ALA A 415 23.66 19.65 17.23
CA ALA A 415 22.88 18.61 16.56
C ALA A 415 22.15 19.15 15.31
N PHE A 416 21.88 20.46 15.25
CA PHE A 416 21.28 21.11 14.09
C PHE A 416 22.19 21.09 12.84
N ALA A 417 23.44 20.63 12.92
CA ALA A 417 24.31 20.49 11.75
C ALA A 417 23.72 19.56 10.67
N GLY A 418 23.02 18.48 11.05
CA GLY A 418 22.35 17.59 10.09
C GLY A 418 21.19 18.29 9.34
N PRO A 419 20.22 18.89 10.06
CA PRO A 419 19.21 19.76 9.44
C PRO A 419 19.82 20.86 8.58
N MET A 420 20.90 21.52 9.04
CA MET A 420 21.60 22.56 8.29
C MET A 420 22.15 22.04 6.96
N GLU A 421 22.75 20.84 6.93
CA GLU A 421 23.22 20.19 5.70
C GLU A 421 22.07 20.05 4.67
N THR A 422 20.88 19.63 5.11
CA THR A 422 19.70 19.53 4.23
C THR A 422 19.28 20.90 3.67
N LEU A 423 19.40 21.98 4.45
CA LEU A 423 19.12 23.35 3.98
C LEU A 423 20.19 23.84 2.99
N LEU A 424 21.45 23.49 3.20
CA LEU A 424 22.54 23.82 2.29
C LEU A 424 22.44 23.04 0.97
N ASP A 425 22.07 21.76 1.02
CA ASP A 425 21.77 20.95 -0.16
C ASP A 425 20.64 21.59 -0.99
N ASN A 426 19.56 22.03 -0.32
CA ASN A 426 18.48 22.76 -0.97
C ASN A 426 18.98 24.04 -1.65
N ALA A 427 19.82 24.83 -0.96
CA ALA A 427 20.39 26.06 -1.50
C ALA A 427 21.30 25.81 -2.71
N ALA A 428 22.12 24.76 -2.67
CA ALA A 428 22.99 24.38 -3.77
C ALA A 428 22.19 23.98 -5.02
N VAL A 429 21.13 23.19 -4.84
CA VAL A 429 20.23 22.80 -5.95
C VAL A 429 19.50 24.02 -6.51
N ARG A 430 18.95 24.89 -5.65
CA ARG A 430 18.21 26.09 -6.10
C ARG A 430 19.08 27.15 -6.75
N SER A 431 20.37 27.20 -6.39
CA SER A 431 21.36 28.04 -7.06
C SER A 431 21.84 27.48 -8.40
N GLY A 432 21.36 26.30 -8.81
CA GLY A 432 21.83 25.61 -10.02
C GLY A 432 23.28 25.13 -9.91
N ARG A 433 23.81 25.02 -8.68
CA ARG A 433 25.19 24.57 -8.40
C ARG A 433 25.28 23.10 -8.04
N ALA A 434 24.15 22.46 -7.79
CA ALA A 434 24.11 21.03 -7.55
C ALA A 434 22.87 20.40 -8.19
N ARG A 435 22.94 19.10 -8.41
CA ARG A 435 21.79 18.26 -8.79
C ARG A 435 21.90 16.91 -8.12
N TRP A 436 20.75 16.28 -7.89
CA TRP A 436 20.72 14.90 -7.42
C TRP A 436 20.96 13.93 -8.58
N GLN A 437 21.95 13.07 -8.43
CA GLN A 437 22.27 12.01 -9.39
C GLN A 437 21.67 10.69 -8.92
N LEU A 438 20.92 10.05 -9.82
CA LEU A 438 20.37 8.71 -9.62
C LEU A 438 21.47 7.69 -9.29
N SER A 439 21.19 6.85 -8.29
CA SER A 439 21.93 5.63 -8.01
C SER A 439 20.96 4.48 -7.80
N TRP A 440 21.21 3.36 -8.46
CA TRP A 440 20.41 2.13 -8.28
C TRP A 440 20.95 1.26 -7.14
N SER A 441 22.24 1.34 -6.83
CA SER A 441 22.92 0.58 -5.77
C SER A 441 23.01 1.33 -4.44
N GLY A 442 22.63 2.61 -4.39
CA GLY A 442 22.66 3.40 -3.16
C GLY A 442 21.69 4.58 -3.18
N PRO A 443 21.76 5.47 -2.17
CA PRO A 443 21.02 6.73 -2.19
C PRO A 443 21.42 7.60 -3.40
N ALA A 444 20.51 8.48 -3.83
CA ALA A 444 20.85 9.53 -4.78
C ALA A 444 21.98 10.41 -4.22
N ARG A 445 22.92 10.80 -5.07
CA ARG A 445 24.11 11.57 -4.66
C ARG A 445 23.96 13.02 -5.06
N LEU A 446 24.29 13.95 -4.17
CA LEU A 446 24.42 15.34 -4.55
C LEU A 446 25.72 15.53 -5.32
N VAL A 447 25.62 16.05 -6.54
CA VAL A 447 26.78 16.31 -7.39
C VAL A 447 26.76 17.74 -7.89
N GLY A 448 27.95 18.32 -8.08
CA GLY A 448 28.11 19.63 -8.71
C GLY A 448 27.85 19.61 -10.22
N PRO A 449 28.04 20.74 -10.92
CA PRO A 449 27.64 20.89 -12.32
C PRO A 449 28.41 19.96 -13.26
N ALA A 450 29.65 19.60 -12.94
CA ALA A 450 30.47 18.67 -13.72
C ALA A 450 30.29 17.20 -13.30
N GLY A 451 29.43 16.91 -12.31
CA GLY A 451 29.14 15.56 -11.82
C GLY A 451 30.07 15.07 -10.70
N GLU A 452 30.92 15.95 -10.18
CA GLU A 452 31.75 15.73 -9.00
C GLU A 452 30.88 15.61 -7.74
N PRO A 453 31.19 14.69 -6.81
CA PRO A 453 30.49 14.62 -5.52
C PRO A 453 30.58 15.94 -4.77
N LEU A 454 29.45 16.43 -4.25
CA LEU A 454 29.38 17.62 -3.42
C LEU A 454 28.98 17.24 -2.00
N ASP A 455 29.89 17.42 -1.05
CA ASP A 455 29.67 17.17 0.38
C ASP A 455 29.63 18.52 1.13
N LEU A 456 28.46 18.84 1.71
CA LEU A 456 28.23 20.08 2.44
C LEU A 456 28.21 19.86 3.97
N ALA A 457 28.41 18.63 4.46
CA ALA A 457 28.37 18.32 5.90
C ALA A 457 29.42 19.12 6.70
N GLY A 458 30.60 19.30 6.13
CA GLY A 458 31.67 20.10 6.74
C GLY A 458 31.28 21.58 6.86
N ILE A 459 30.65 22.14 5.82
CA ILE A 459 30.17 23.53 5.82
C ILE A 459 28.99 23.68 6.79
N ALA A 460 28.09 22.70 6.84
CA ALA A 460 26.94 22.68 7.74
C ALA A 460 27.35 22.72 9.22
N LYS A 461 28.42 21.99 9.60
CA LYS A 461 28.99 22.03 10.96
C LYS A 461 29.55 23.40 11.33
N LEU A 462 30.12 24.13 10.37
CA LEU A 462 30.59 25.50 10.59
C LEU A 462 29.41 26.49 10.64
N ALA A 463 28.35 26.23 9.87
CA ALA A 463 27.19 27.09 9.74
C ALA A 463 26.21 27.06 10.94
N VAL A 464 26.50 26.32 12.01
CA VAL A 464 25.65 26.26 13.22
C VAL A 464 26.23 27.02 14.42
N ALA A 465 27.43 27.59 14.31
CA ALA A 465 28.05 28.37 15.38
C ALA A 465 28.43 29.79 14.89
N PRO A 466 28.17 30.84 15.70
CA PRO A 466 28.47 32.22 15.31
C PRO A 466 29.94 32.43 14.94
N GLU A 467 30.86 31.75 15.64
CA GLU A 467 32.31 31.92 15.50
C GLU A 467 32.85 31.38 14.17
N THR A 468 32.15 30.43 13.56
CA THR A 468 32.55 29.75 12.31
C THR A 468 31.64 30.07 11.13
N LEU A 469 30.59 30.87 11.34
CA LEU A 469 29.59 31.18 10.32
C LEU A 469 30.20 31.90 9.10
N ASP A 470 31.08 32.87 9.31
CA ASP A 470 31.69 33.63 8.21
C ASP A 470 32.56 32.74 7.31
N GLU A 471 33.26 31.76 7.90
CA GLU A 471 34.00 30.75 7.15
C GLU A 471 33.06 29.86 6.33
N ALA A 472 31.94 29.43 6.91
CA ALA A 472 30.93 28.64 6.21
C ALA A 472 30.36 29.41 5.00
N LEU A 473 30.05 30.69 5.17
CA LEU A 473 29.51 31.54 4.11
C LEU A 473 30.54 31.79 3.00
N ALA A 474 31.82 31.98 3.34
CA ALA A 474 32.89 32.10 2.35
C ALA A 474 33.01 30.83 1.49
N ARG A 475 32.99 29.65 2.12
CA ARG A 475 33.03 28.36 1.40
C ARG A 475 31.81 28.14 0.52
N LEU A 476 30.60 28.54 0.94
CA LEU A 476 29.41 28.48 0.09
C LEU A 476 29.53 29.41 -1.12
N ALA A 477 30.05 30.62 -0.92
CA ALA A 477 30.25 31.59 -1.99
C ALA A 477 31.29 31.10 -3.03
N GLU A 478 32.36 30.43 -2.60
CA GLU A 478 33.33 29.78 -3.50
C GLU A 478 32.69 28.70 -4.38
N LEU A 479 31.71 27.96 -3.83
CA LEU A 479 30.89 27.00 -4.58
C LEU A 479 29.82 27.67 -5.45
N GLY A 480 29.67 29.00 -5.35
CA GLY A 480 28.64 29.78 -6.04
C GLY A 480 27.22 29.53 -5.53
N VAL A 481 27.08 28.99 -4.32
CA VAL A 481 25.81 28.70 -3.66
C VAL A 481 25.31 29.97 -2.97
N ASP A 482 24.14 30.45 -3.38
CA ASP A 482 23.50 31.62 -2.79
C ASP A 482 22.40 31.18 -1.82
N ALA A 483 22.62 31.46 -0.53
CA ALA A 483 21.65 31.16 0.51
C ALA A 483 20.31 31.88 0.31
N ALA A 484 20.29 33.04 -0.35
CA ALA A 484 19.08 33.81 -0.61
C ALA A 484 18.10 33.10 -1.55
N HIS A 485 18.58 32.16 -2.38
CA HIS A 485 17.71 31.36 -3.24
C HIS A 485 16.94 30.26 -2.49
N ALA A 486 17.35 29.91 -1.26
CA ALA A 486 16.71 28.88 -0.46
C ALA A 486 15.65 29.47 0.48
N THR A 487 14.45 29.64 -0.06
CA THR A 487 13.30 30.18 0.67
C THR A 487 12.19 29.14 0.82
N VAL A 488 11.27 29.39 1.75
CA VAL A 488 10.03 28.62 1.81
C VAL A 488 9.30 28.66 0.48
N VAL A 489 8.90 27.49 -0.04
CA VAL A 489 8.04 27.36 -1.23
C VAL A 489 6.62 27.08 -0.76
N GLN A 490 6.47 26.12 0.14
CA GLN A 490 5.19 25.78 0.73
C GLN A 490 5.01 26.56 2.05
N ALA A 491 4.49 27.79 1.94
CA ALA A 491 4.30 28.71 3.08
C ALA A 491 3.35 28.16 4.17
N ARG A 492 2.50 27.19 3.82
CA ARG A 492 1.59 26.51 4.73
C ARG A 492 1.71 25.00 4.58
N ALA A 493 1.75 24.24 5.66
CA ALA A 493 1.71 22.78 5.59
C ALA A 493 0.47 22.27 4.83
N SER A 494 0.59 21.10 4.21
CA SER A 494 -0.48 20.47 3.41
C SER A 494 -0.66 19.03 3.86
N ALA A 495 -1.82 18.46 3.57
CA ALA A 495 -2.10 17.05 3.85
C ALA A 495 -1.52 16.08 2.79
N ARG A 496 -0.57 16.51 1.96
CA ARG A 496 0.08 15.59 0.99
C ARG A 496 0.84 14.54 1.78
N ASN A 497 0.54 13.27 1.52
CA ASN A 497 1.08 12.09 2.22
C ASN A 497 0.73 12.00 3.71
N ALA A 498 -0.34 12.69 4.13
CA ALA A 498 -0.84 12.56 5.48
C ALA A 498 -1.68 11.30 5.63
N ASP A 499 -1.45 10.55 6.70
CA ASP A 499 -2.21 9.34 7.01
C ASP A 499 -3.48 9.70 7.79
N LEU A 500 -4.60 9.08 7.42
CA LEU A 500 -5.85 9.21 8.17
C LEU A 500 -5.79 8.33 9.42
N ILE A 501 -5.89 8.96 10.60
CA ILE A 501 -5.81 8.27 11.90
C ILE A 501 -7.13 8.30 12.68
N GLY A 502 -8.13 9.04 12.20
CA GLY A 502 -9.47 9.04 12.79
C GLY A 502 -10.46 9.96 12.06
N GLY A 503 -11.72 9.88 12.45
CA GLY A 503 -12.77 10.76 11.91
C GLY A 503 -13.92 10.96 12.89
N LEU A 504 -14.41 12.19 12.98
CA LEU A 504 -15.49 12.59 13.88
C LEU A 504 -16.58 13.31 13.07
N ALA A 505 -17.82 12.84 13.15
CA ALA A 505 -18.94 13.41 12.42
C ALA A 505 -19.71 14.43 13.27
N ASN A 506 -20.22 15.48 12.61
CA ASN A 506 -21.08 16.49 13.23
C ASN A 506 -20.45 17.11 14.51
N ILE A 507 -19.22 17.59 14.39
CA ILE A 507 -18.50 18.33 15.43
C ILE A 507 -18.68 19.83 15.19
N LYS A 508 -18.98 20.59 16.25
CA LYS A 508 -19.02 22.05 16.14
C LYS A 508 -17.60 22.59 16.15
N VAL A 509 -17.23 23.25 15.06
CA VAL A 509 -16.03 24.06 14.94
C VAL A 509 -16.46 25.52 14.80
N ASP A 510 -16.09 26.36 15.76
CA ASP A 510 -16.52 27.77 15.85
C ASP A 510 -18.03 27.95 15.70
N GLY A 511 -18.76 27.05 16.36
CA GLY A 511 -20.23 27.04 16.41
C GLY A 511 -20.92 26.44 15.19
N ARG A 512 -20.20 26.11 14.11
CA ARG A 512 -20.75 25.49 12.89
C ARG A 512 -20.41 24.01 12.83
N GLU A 513 -21.35 23.18 12.42
CA GLU A 513 -21.11 21.73 12.34
C GLU A 513 -20.18 21.41 11.16
N HIS A 514 -19.25 20.49 11.41
CA HIS A 514 -18.30 19.95 10.46
C HIS A 514 -18.16 18.44 10.66
N ASP A 515 -17.84 17.73 9.60
CA ASP A 515 -17.13 16.46 9.73
C ASP A 515 -15.63 16.75 9.82
N ILE A 516 -14.95 16.12 10.76
CA ILE A 516 -13.51 16.29 10.98
C ILE A 516 -12.80 14.98 10.60
N LEU A 517 -11.86 15.07 9.66
CA LEU A 517 -10.87 14.00 9.46
C LEU A 517 -9.61 14.36 10.23
N VAL A 518 -9.13 13.40 11.03
CA VAL A 518 -7.94 13.54 11.86
C VAL A 518 -6.79 12.86 11.13
N LEU A 519 -5.82 13.65 10.71
CA LEU A 519 -4.63 13.16 10.01
C LEU A 519 -3.45 13.13 10.97
N ASP A 520 -2.37 12.45 10.62
CA ASP A 520 -1.14 12.48 11.40
C ASP A 520 -0.47 13.87 11.47
N ASN A 521 -0.77 14.76 10.53
CA ASN A 521 -0.17 16.10 10.43
C ASN A 521 -1.14 17.30 10.50
N GLY A 522 -2.45 17.06 10.63
CA GLY A 522 -3.45 18.13 10.70
C GLY A 522 -4.91 17.66 10.73
N LEU A 523 -5.85 18.61 10.68
CA LEU A 523 -7.30 18.36 10.64
C LEU A 523 -7.89 18.84 9.32
N VAL A 524 -8.73 18.03 8.67
CA VAL A 524 -9.58 18.47 7.55
C VAL A 524 -10.98 18.74 8.08
N LEU A 525 -11.49 19.95 7.87
CA LEU A 525 -12.79 20.40 8.36
C LEU A 525 -13.77 20.48 7.19
N ILE A 526 -14.69 19.53 7.11
CA ILE A 526 -15.66 19.43 6.02
C ILE A 526 -16.98 20.07 6.49
N PRO A 527 -17.39 21.21 5.91
CA PRO A 527 -18.54 21.97 6.41
C PRO A 527 -19.87 21.31 6.08
N ASP A 528 -20.91 21.76 6.81
CA ASP A 528 -22.33 21.43 6.58
C ASP A 528 -22.61 19.92 6.52
N PRO A 529 -22.20 19.16 7.57
CA PRO A 529 -22.48 17.73 7.64
C PRO A 529 -24.00 17.55 7.72
N GLY A 530 -24.51 16.58 6.96
CA GLY A 530 -25.93 16.25 6.95
C GLY A 530 -26.43 15.71 8.29
N ARG A 531 -27.39 14.78 8.26
CA ARG A 531 -27.95 14.22 9.49
C ARG A 531 -26.88 13.50 10.32
N SER A 532 -26.91 13.72 11.64
CA SER A 532 -25.94 13.15 12.59
C SER A 532 -26.00 11.62 12.67
N SER A 533 -27.18 11.02 12.45
CA SER A 533 -27.39 9.57 12.45
C SER A 533 -26.81 8.83 11.24
N GLU A 534 -26.15 9.55 10.33
CA GLU A 534 -25.51 9.00 9.12
C GLU A 534 -24.02 9.36 9.06
N GLY A 535 -23.44 9.83 10.18
CA GLY A 535 -22.08 10.34 10.26
C GLY A 535 -21.02 9.29 9.91
N GLU A 536 -21.08 8.11 10.52
CA GLU A 536 -20.12 7.01 10.29
C GLU A 536 -20.14 6.57 8.81
N LYS A 537 -21.35 6.38 8.27
CA LYS A 537 -21.53 5.98 6.86
C LYS A 537 -21.00 7.03 5.89
N ARG A 538 -21.27 8.31 6.17
CA ARG A 538 -20.83 9.42 5.33
C ARG A 538 -19.31 9.57 5.33
N LEU A 539 -18.69 9.53 6.50
CA LEU A 539 -17.22 9.54 6.62
C LEU A 539 -16.59 8.36 5.88
N THR A 540 -17.15 7.15 6.03
CA THR A 540 -16.67 5.94 5.34
C THR A 540 -16.77 6.08 3.82
N ALA A 541 -17.89 6.59 3.31
CA ALA A 541 -18.09 6.83 1.89
C ALA A 541 -17.14 7.90 1.34
N LEU A 542 -16.89 8.96 2.12
CA LEU A 542 -16.03 10.07 1.73
C LEU A 542 -14.56 9.65 1.61
N VAL A 543 -14.04 8.92 2.61
CA VAL A 543 -12.67 8.40 2.61
C VAL A 543 -12.47 7.32 1.55
N GLY A 544 -13.50 6.51 1.27
CA GLY A 544 -13.43 5.48 0.22
C GLY A 544 -13.51 6.02 -1.21
N ALA A 545 -13.96 7.26 -1.41
CA ALA A 545 -14.19 7.84 -2.73
C ALA A 545 -13.06 8.74 -3.23
N VAL A 546 -12.38 9.46 -2.34
CA VAL A 546 -11.40 10.48 -2.71
C VAL A 546 -10.20 10.42 -1.76
N PRO A 547 -8.94 10.49 -2.27
CA PRO A 547 -7.77 10.60 -1.41
C PRO A 547 -7.87 11.78 -0.44
N VAL A 548 -7.41 11.58 0.79
CA VAL A 548 -7.51 12.57 1.86
C VAL A 548 -6.73 13.86 1.56
N ALA A 549 -5.60 13.74 0.88
CA ALA A 549 -4.84 14.90 0.42
C ALA A 549 -5.69 15.81 -0.49
N ASP A 550 -6.50 15.25 -1.38
CA ASP A 550 -7.38 16.01 -2.26
C ASP A 550 -8.51 16.67 -1.47
N LEU A 551 -9.07 15.97 -0.48
CA LEU A 551 -10.08 16.55 0.42
C LEU A 551 -9.52 17.77 1.17
N ALA A 552 -8.27 17.70 1.64
CA ALA A 552 -7.61 18.83 2.30
C ALA A 552 -7.30 20.01 1.37
N THR A 553 -7.28 19.80 0.04
CA THR A 553 -7.20 20.91 -0.93
C THR A 553 -8.55 21.58 -1.20
N ARG A 554 -9.65 20.83 -1.04
CA ARG A 554 -11.02 21.29 -1.31
C ARG A 554 -11.71 21.86 -0.07
N HIS A 555 -11.22 21.53 1.12
CA HIS A 555 -11.82 21.90 2.39
C HIS A 555 -10.79 22.59 3.30
N PRO A 556 -11.24 23.40 4.28
CA PRO A 556 -10.34 23.98 5.27
C PRO A 556 -9.47 22.91 5.95
N TYR A 557 -8.17 23.09 5.86
CA TYR A 557 -7.17 22.26 6.51
C TYR A 557 -6.48 23.06 7.61
N LEU A 558 -6.37 22.49 8.80
CA LEU A 558 -5.68 23.05 9.97
C LEU A 558 -4.46 22.18 10.29
N PRO A 559 -3.25 22.56 9.86
CA PRO A 559 -2.03 21.84 10.19
C PRO A 559 -1.73 21.92 11.69
N TYR A 560 -1.20 20.83 12.27
CA TYR A 560 -0.84 20.84 13.70
C TYR A 560 0.26 21.84 14.04
N GLU A 561 1.17 22.10 13.10
CA GLU A 561 2.24 23.09 13.26
C GLU A 561 1.76 24.55 13.37
N GLU A 562 0.46 24.82 13.13
CA GLU A 562 -0.14 26.15 13.36
C GLU A 562 -0.72 26.29 14.77
N ILE A 563 -0.84 25.20 15.51
CA ILE A 563 -1.45 25.16 16.85
C ILE A 563 -0.34 25.33 17.89
N THR A 564 -0.46 26.33 18.75
CA THR A 564 0.51 26.61 19.83
C THR A 564 0.16 25.94 21.13
N SER A 565 -1.13 25.76 21.41
CA SER A 565 -1.61 25.05 22.59
C SER A 565 -3.04 24.58 22.39
N VAL A 566 -3.40 23.53 23.14
CA VAL A 566 -4.77 23.02 23.18
C VAL A 566 -5.26 22.95 24.62
N GLU A 567 -6.32 23.70 24.93
CA GLU A 567 -7.02 23.62 26.21
C GLU A 567 -8.21 22.66 26.10
N VAL A 568 -8.09 21.45 26.66
CA VAL A 568 -9.19 20.48 26.74
C VAL A 568 -10.00 20.74 28.02
N LYS A 569 -11.21 21.32 27.88
CA LYS A 569 -12.13 21.62 29.00
C LYS A 569 -12.93 20.40 29.43
N ARG A 570 -13.19 19.48 28.50
CA ARG A 570 -13.86 18.21 28.74
C ARG A 570 -13.45 17.19 27.71
N GLU A 571 -13.23 15.96 28.12
CA GLU A 571 -12.89 14.87 27.21
C GLU A 571 -14.12 14.20 26.59
N VAL A 572 -15.21 14.03 27.35
CA VAL A 572 -16.42 13.34 26.87
C VAL A 572 -17.74 14.06 27.23
N PRO A 573 -18.55 14.42 26.22
CA PRO A 573 -18.12 14.69 24.85
C PRO A 573 -17.09 15.82 24.84
N LEU A 574 -16.15 15.72 23.89
CA LEU A 574 -14.98 16.56 23.75
C LEU A 574 -15.36 18.05 23.66
N LYS A 575 -14.66 18.88 24.43
CA LYS A 575 -14.68 20.33 24.31
C LYS A 575 -13.27 20.85 24.48
N ALA A 576 -12.70 21.37 23.39
CA ALA A 576 -11.34 21.90 23.35
C ALA A 576 -11.29 23.29 22.72
N THR A 577 -10.30 24.08 23.10
CA THR A 577 -9.95 25.35 22.46
C THR A 577 -8.51 25.25 21.97
N LEU A 578 -8.31 25.40 20.67
CA LEU A 578 -7.00 25.38 20.03
C LEU A 578 -6.55 26.83 19.87
N THR A 579 -5.38 27.18 20.38
CA THR A 579 -4.77 28.49 20.15
C THR A 579 -3.83 28.37 18.95
N LEU A 580 -3.94 29.28 17.99
CA LEU A 580 -3.09 29.31 16.81
C LEU A 580 -1.92 30.29 16.97
N PHE A 581 -0.90 30.12 16.14
CA PHE A 581 0.30 30.97 16.17
C PHE A 581 -0.01 32.46 15.89
N ASP A 582 -1.05 32.74 15.11
CA ASP A 582 -1.49 34.11 14.81
C ASP A 582 -2.42 34.72 15.89
N GLY A 583 -2.58 34.02 17.02
CA GLY A 583 -3.41 34.44 18.15
C GLY A 583 -4.90 34.16 17.98
N ARG A 584 -5.35 33.62 16.83
CA ARG A 584 -6.74 33.15 16.69
C ARG A 584 -6.97 31.92 17.56
N THR A 585 -8.22 31.73 17.98
CA THR A 585 -8.65 30.51 18.68
C THR A 585 -9.68 29.77 17.84
N VAL A 586 -9.60 28.44 17.85
CA VAL A 586 -10.55 27.54 17.20
C VAL A 586 -11.19 26.70 18.29
N SER A 587 -12.51 26.80 18.41
CA SER A 587 -13.29 26.01 19.36
C SER A 587 -13.74 24.69 18.73
N VAL A 588 -13.49 23.56 19.38
CA VAL A 588 -13.90 22.22 18.93
C VAL A 588 -14.82 21.63 19.99
N GLN A 589 -16.07 21.34 19.61
CA GLN A 589 -17.09 20.81 20.51
C GLN A 589 -17.83 19.63 19.87
N GLU A 590 -17.67 18.46 20.48
CA GLU A 590 -18.43 17.26 20.15
C GLU A 590 -19.87 17.36 20.66
N LEU A 591 -20.81 16.85 19.86
CA LEU A 591 -22.22 16.75 20.20
C LEU A 591 -22.54 15.37 20.77
N MET A 592 -23.58 15.27 21.59
CA MET A 592 -24.02 13.97 22.15
C MET A 592 -24.44 12.96 21.07
N ALA A 593 -24.76 13.44 19.86
CA ALA A 593 -25.16 12.64 18.72
C ALA A 593 -24.05 12.47 17.66
N SER A 594 -22.81 12.87 17.98
CA SER A 594 -21.67 12.69 17.08
C SER A 594 -21.35 11.20 16.89
N GLU A 595 -21.03 10.83 15.66
CA GLU A 595 -20.57 9.48 15.31
C GLU A 595 -19.09 9.52 14.93
N PHE A 596 -18.44 8.35 14.90
CA PHE A 596 -17.01 8.25 14.64
C PHE A 596 -16.73 7.31 13.48
N LEU A 597 -15.70 7.62 12.70
CA LEU A 597 -15.19 6.71 11.67
C LEU A 597 -14.66 5.42 12.32
N GLU A 598 -13.95 5.56 13.44
CA GLU A 598 -13.50 4.45 14.27
C GLU A 598 -13.82 4.73 15.74
N LYS A 599 -14.05 3.69 16.53
CA LYS A 599 -14.39 3.85 17.96
C LYS A 599 -13.34 4.64 18.75
N HIS A 600 -12.08 4.60 18.32
CA HIS A 600 -10.96 5.25 18.98
C HIS A 600 -10.66 6.64 18.39
N SER A 601 -11.42 7.12 17.41
CA SER A 601 -11.15 8.42 16.76
C SER A 601 -11.11 9.60 17.73
N ARG A 602 -11.94 9.59 18.79
CA ARG A 602 -11.87 10.61 19.85
C ARG A 602 -10.58 10.50 20.65
N ASP A 603 -10.23 9.29 21.09
CA ASP A 603 -9.03 9.04 21.89
C ASP A 603 -7.77 9.38 21.08
N THR A 604 -7.76 9.09 19.78
CA THR A 604 -6.72 9.51 18.84
C THR A 604 -6.59 11.03 18.79
N LEU A 605 -7.70 11.76 18.67
CA LEU A 605 -7.68 13.23 18.65
C LEU A 605 -7.21 13.83 19.98
N LEU A 606 -7.62 13.26 21.11
CA LEU A 606 -7.14 13.65 22.43
C LEU A 606 -5.62 13.38 22.58
N GLY A 607 -5.13 12.24 22.10
CA GLY A 607 -3.71 11.93 22.07
C GLY A 607 -2.91 12.88 21.17
N VAL A 608 -3.48 13.33 20.06
CA VAL A 608 -2.90 14.43 19.25
C VAL A 608 -2.84 15.72 20.07
N PHE A 609 -3.92 16.12 20.73
CA PHE A 609 -3.95 17.36 21.52
C PHE A 609 -2.95 17.34 22.68
N GLN A 610 -2.77 16.19 23.34
CA GLN A 610 -1.74 16.01 24.35
C GLN A 610 -0.34 16.24 23.76
N ARG A 611 -0.01 15.61 22.62
CA ARG A 611 1.28 15.76 21.94
C ARG A 611 1.57 17.16 21.42
N ILE A 612 0.55 18.00 21.21
CA ILE A 612 0.74 19.41 20.83
C ILE A 612 1.14 20.26 22.04
N ASN A 613 0.72 19.85 23.25
CA ASN A 613 1.06 20.55 24.49
C ASN A 613 2.39 20.09 25.10
N ASP A 614 2.79 18.85 24.83
CA ASP A 614 4.09 18.27 25.21
C ASP A 614 5.20 18.80 24.28
#